data_AF-A0A3L6TBM7-F1
#
_entry.id   AF-A0A3L6TBM7-F1
#
_cell.length_a   1.000
_cell.length_b   1.000
_cell.length_c   1.000
_cell.angle_alpha   90.00
_cell.angle_beta   90.00
_cell.angle_gamma   90.00
#
_symmetry.space_group_name_H-M   'P 1'
#
loop_
_entity.id
_entity.type
_entity.pdbx_description
1 polymer ?
#
loop_
_entity_poly.entity_id
_entity_poly.type
_entity_poly.pdbx_seq_one_letter_code
_entity_poly.pdbx_strand_id
1 'polypeptide(L)'
;MEKAASFLSSILAGGGNARAPAATVTSVLVYPIKSCRGISVPQAPITATGFRWDRQWMLVNSKGRGCTQRVEPKLALIQVELPPEAFAEEWKPTPDDHMVVRAPGMEPLKIPLASECATIYDVSVWEWSGSAYDEGPEAAEWFSTFLGNPTRLVRFKEESETRLTDPDYARGYKVMFSDGYPFLITSQDSLDALNEKLEEPVPINRFRPNILVEGCHPYAEDLWKTIKINKLTFRGVKLCGRCKVPTINQDTGIPSPTEPTETLQKYRSGEVLLPSHKNKRQVYFGQNAVCKESLSANGEGRIIKKRREITARAPETLIVPELAAQRFIVGGGSTACSSISHVCSLLVISYVRWVSPFRDGETAGDPSREARGRGLSLEVGGRFGDGEITPPL
;
A
#
# COMPACT_ATOMS: atom_id res chain seq x y z
N MET A 1 -18.86 -19.21 15.87
CA MET A 1 -17.62 -19.62 16.59
C MET A 1 -16.75 -20.55 15.76
N GLU A 2 -17.32 -21.44 14.92
CA GLU A 2 -16.57 -22.33 14.01
C GLU A 2 -15.58 -21.62 13.07
N LYS A 3 -15.94 -20.47 12.49
CA LYS A 3 -15.03 -19.71 11.61
C LYS A 3 -13.77 -19.19 12.33
N ALA A 4 -13.90 -18.76 13.59
CA ALA A 4 -12.77 -18.29 14.39
C ALA A 4 -11.87 -19.45 14.86
N ALA A 5 -12.47 -20.60 15.16
CA ALA A 5 -11.74 -21.82 15.53
C ALA A 5 -10.97 -22.41 14.34
N SER A 6 -11.59 -22.40 13.14
CA SER A 6 -10.95 -22.83 11.88
C SER A 6 -9.73 -21.98 11.52
N PHE A 7 -9.78 -20.66 11.77
CA PHE A 7 -8.68 -19.74 11.49
C PHE A 7 -7.52 -19.91 12.49
N LEU A 8 -7.82 -20.09 13.78
CA LEU A 8 -6.79 -20.38 14.78
C LEU A 8 -6.12 -21.74 14.54
N SER A 9 -6.87 -22.75 14.11
CA SER A 9 -6.34 -24.07 13.78
C SER A 9 -5.40 -24.04 12.56
N SER A 10 -5.69 -23.23 11.53
CA SER A 10 -4.81 -23.07 10.36
C SER A 10 -3.56 -22.21 10.62
N ILE A 11 -3.55 -21.45 11.72
CA ILE A 11 -2.40 -20.69 12.19
C ILE A 11 -1.48 -21.54 13.07
N LEU A 12 -2.05 -22.38 13.94
CA LEU A 12 -1.32 -23.11 14.99
C LEU A 12 -0.86 -24.52 14.59
N ALA A 13 -1.41 -25.13 13.53
CA ALA A 13 -0.99 -26.46 13.10
C ALA A 13 0.33 -26.43 12.33
N GLY A 14 1.44 -26.49 13.07
CA GLY A 14 2.74 -26.92 12.55
C GLY A 14 2.75 -28.44 12.35
N GLY A 15 2.48 -28.90 11.13
CA GLY A 15 2.54 -30.32 10.74
C GLY A 15 1.86 -30.52 9.39
N GLY A 16 2.57 -31.09 8.42
CA GLY A 16 2.24 -31.01 7.00
C GLY A 16 0.84 -31.47 6.58
N ASN A 17 0.11 -30.58 5.92
CA ASN A 17 -0.70 -30.81 4.71
C ASN A 17 -1.22 -29.45 4.22
N ALA A 18 -1.40 -29.29 2.91
CA ALA A 18 -1.63 -28.02 2.21
C ALA A 18 -2.51 -27.02 2.99
N ARG A 19 -1.87 -25.93 3.45
CA ARG A 19 -2.50 -24.84 4.21
C ARG A 19 -3.52 -24.16 3.29
N ALA A 20 -4.80 -24.11 3.70
CA ALA A 20 -5.85 -23.43 2.94
C ALA A 20 -5.41 -21.99 2.60
N PRO A 21 -5.72 -21.49 1.39
CA PRO A 21 -5.34 -20.15 0.98
C PRO A 21 -5.97 -19.11 1.91
N ALA A 22 -5.21 -18.06 2.23
CA ALA A 22 -5.64 -16.98 3.10
C ALA A 22 -6.62 -16.02 2.43
N ALA A 23 -6.58 -15.93 1.09
CA ALA A 23 -7.45 -15.12 0.24
C ALA A 23 -7.27 -15.52 -1.24
N THR A 24 -8.10 -14.99 -2.14
CA THR A 24 -7.97 -15.14 -3.60
C THR A 24 -7.94 -13.78 -4.29
N VAL A 25 -7.06 -13.58 -5.28
CA VAL A 25 -7.03 -12.36 -6.12
C VAL A 25 -8.27 -12.31 -7.00
N THR A 26 -9.11 -11.30 -6.81
CA THR A 26 -10.32 -11.09 -7.64
C THR A 26 -10.05 -10.14 -8.79
N SER A 27 -9.26 -9.09 -8.54
CA SER A 27 -8.94 -8.08 -9.54
C SER A 27 -7.50 -7.63 -9.49
N VAL A 28 -6.94 -7.42 -10.68
CA VAL A 28 -5.69 -6.72 -10.93
C VAL A 28 -6.04 -5.40 -11.60
N LEU A 29 -5.62 -4.30 -11.01
CA LEU A 29 -5.98 -2.94 -11.38
C LEU A 29 -4.72 -2.12 -11.64
N VAL A 30 -4.68 -1.47 -12.78
CA VAL A 30 -3.57 -0.61 -13.21
C VAL A 30 -4.15 0.78 -13.50
N TYR A 31 -3.43 1.83 -13.12
CA TYR A 31 -3.88 3.22 -13.32
C TYR A 31 -2.81 3.96 -14.11
N PRO A 32 -2.85 3.90 -15.45
CA PRO A 32 -1.74 4.40 -16.26
C PRO A 32 -1.39 5.85 -16.00
N ILE A 33 -2.42 6.70 -15.97
CA ILE A 33 -2.30 8.11 -15.62
C ILE A 33 -2.66 8.30 -14.14
N LYS A 34 -1.76 8.93 -13.38
CA LYS A 34 -1.98 9.30 -11.98
C LYS A 34 -3.31 10.04 -11.86
N SER A 35 -4.12 9.62 -10.90
CA SER A 35 -5.43 10.20 -10.60
C SER A 35 -6.52 10.00 -11.66
N CYS A 36 -6.27 9.33 -12.79
CA CYS A 36 -7.32 8.96 -13.75
C CYS A 36 -7.94 7.61 -13.41
N ARG A 37 -8.95 7.17 -14.17
CA ARG A 37 -9.59 5.86 -13.95
C ARG A 37 -8.59 4.72 -14.14
N GLY A 38 -8.78 3.68 -13.34
CA GLY A 38 -8.02 2.44 -13.47
C GLY A 38 -8.66 1.51 -14.48
N ILE A 39 -7.85 0.63 -15.04
CA ILE A 39 -8.26 -0.48 -15.89
C ILE A 39 -8.12 -1.80 -15.15
N SER A 40 -9.13 -2.66 -15.27
CA SER A 40 -9.10 -4.01 -14.71
C SER A 40 -8.56 -4.95 -15.76
N VAL A 41 -7.40 -5.57 -15.47
CA VAL A 41 -6.68 -6.41 -16.43
C VAL A 41 -6.69 -7.86 -15.98
N PRO A 42 -6.71 -8.84 -16.90
CA PRO A 42 -6.67 -10.25 -16.54
C PRO A 42 -5.34 -10.63 -15.88
N GLN A 43 -4.27 -9.91 -16.23
CA GLN A 43 -2.94 -10.09 -15.71
C GLN A 43 -2.11 -8.79 -15.81
N ALA A 44 -1.08 -8.67 -15.00
CA ALA A 44 -0.13 -7.55 -15.08
C ALA A 44 1.31 -8.01 -14.75
N PRO A 45 2.30 -7.70 -15.61
CA PRO A 45 3.71 -7.91 -15.30
C PRO A 45 4.19 -6.98 -14.19
N ILE A 46 5.16 -7.42 -13.39
CA ILE A 46 5.79 -6.64 -12.33
C ILE A 46 7.10 -6.05 -12.82
N THR A 47 7.26 -4.76 -12.63
CA THR A 47 8.48 -3.99 -12.88
C THR A 47 9.15 -3.59 -11.56
N ALA A 48 10.27 -2.87 -11.63
CA ALA A 48 10.95 -2.32 -10.46
C ALA A 48 10.10 -1.30 -9.67
N THR A 49 9.04 -0.76 -10.29
CA THR A 49 8.24 0.37 -9.78
C THR A 49 6.77 0.03 -9.51
N GLY A 50 6.33 -1.20 -9.78
CA GLY A 50 4.94 -1.64 -9.57
C GLY A 50 4.46 -2.59 -10.65
N PHE A 51 3.17 -2.55 -10.96
CA PHE A 51 2.69 -3.16 -12.21
C PHE A 51 3.16 -2.36 -13.41
N ARG A 52 3.44 -3.05 -14.50
CA ARG A 52 3.70 -2.41 -15.79
C ARG A 52 2.57 -1.42 -16.11
N TRP A 53 2.96 -0.24 -16.59
CA TRP A 53 2.09 0.90 -16.89
C TRP A 53 1.53 1.65 -15.68
N ASP A 54 1.65 1.16 -14.44
CA ASP A 54 0.99 1.78 -13.30
C ASP A 54 1.61 3.14 -12.92
N ARG A 55 0.82 4.21 -13.04
CA ARG A 55 1.19 5.60 -12.75
C ARG A 55 2.51 6.02 -13.43
N GLN A 56 2.70 5.55 -14.67
CA GLN A 56 3.79 6.01 -15.53
C GLN A 56 3.56 7.42 -16.05
N TRP A 57 2.30 7.83 -16.18
CA TRP A 57 1.93 9.16 -16.60
C TRP A 57 1.35 9.99 -15.47
N MET A 58 1.46 11.30 -15.58
CA MET A 58 0.84 12.26 -14.68
C MET A 58 0.52 13.55 -15.46
N LEU A 59 -0.53 14.24 -15.05
CA LEU A 59 -0.82 15.58 -15.56
C LEU A 59 -0.10 16.61 -14.70
N VAL A 60 0.46 17.65 -15.32
CA VAL A 60 1.11 18.77 -14.63
C VAL A 60 0.50 20.10 -15.07
N ASN A 61 0.40 21.05 -14.16
CA ASN A 61 -0.02 22.41 -14.49
C ASN A 61 1.10 23.23 -15.13
N SER A 62 0.83 24.49 -15.46
CA SER A 62 1.80 25.44 -16.01
C SER A 62 3.05 25.68 -15.16
N LYS A 63 3.06 25.27 -13.88
CA LYS A 63 4.21 25.37 -12.97
C LYS A 63 4.94 24.03 -12.81
N GLY A 64 4.66 23.02 -13.64
CA GLY A 64 5.25 21.69 -13.54
C GLY A 64 4.74 20.86 -12.34
N ARG A 65 3.74 21.34 -11.59
CA ARG A 65 3.23 20.63 -10.40
C ARG A 65 2.18 19.60 -10.80
N GLY A 66 2.33 18.38 -10.29
CA GLY A 66 1.40 17.28 -10.52
C GLY A 66 -0.04 17.60 -10.11
N CYS A 67 -0.97 17.45 -11.06
CA CYS A 67 -2.40 17.54 -10.85
C CYS A 67 -2.90 16.22 -10.23
N THR A 68 -3.71 16.32 -9.17
CA THR A 68 -4.28 15.14 -8.51
C THR A 68 -5.78 15.30 -8.30
N GLN A 69 -6.49 14.18 -8.11
CA GLN A 69 -7.91 14.17 -7.77
C GLN A 69 -8.24 14.99 -6.51
N ARG A 70 -7.25 15.26 -5.65
CA ARG A 70 -7.42 16.12 -4.46
C ARG A 70 -7.74 17.57 -4.84
N VAL A 71 -7.19 18.06 -5.95
CA VAL A 71 -7.40 19.45 -6.39
C VAL A 71 -8.26 19.51 -7.63
N GLU A 72 -8.25 18.46 -8.45
CA GLU A 72 -9.01 18.35 -9.68
C GLU A 72 -9.79 17.02 -9.73
N PRO A 73 -10.97 16.94 -9.10
CA PRO A 73 -11.79 15.72 -9.09
C PRO A 73 -12.21 15.24 -10.48
N LYS A 74 -12.27 16.13 -11.50
CA LYS A 74 -12.62 15.74 -12.89
C LYS A 74 -11.66 14.73 -13.48
N LEU A 75 -10.44 14.60 -12.96
CA LEU A 75 -9.52 13.52 -13.35
C LEU A 75 -10.14 12.14 -13.19
N ALA A 76 -11.08 11.95 -12.26
CA ALA A 76 -11.80 10.70 -12.08
C ALA A 76 -12.67 10.32 -13.29
N LEU A 77 -13.00 11.27 -14.18
CA LEU A 77 -13.82 11.03 -15.37
C LEU A 77 -13.01 10.58 -16.58
N ILE A 78 -11.69 10.73 -16.52
CA ILE A 78 -10.79 10.40 -17.62
C ILE A 78 -10.60 8.88 -17.67
N GLN A 79 -11.14 8.27 -18.71
CA GLN A 79 -10.98 6.85 -19.03
C GLN A 79 -9.69 6.65 -19.81
N VAL A 80 -9.03 5.53 -19.55
CA VAL A 80 -7.77 5.15 -20.19
C VAL A 80 -7.92 3.74 -20.71
N GLU A 81 -7.48 3.49 -21.94
CA GLU A 81 -7.40 2.18 -22.57
C GLU A 81 -5.96 1.98 -23.07
N LEU A 82 -5.45 0.77 -22.87
CA LEU A 82 -4.16 0.32 -23.41
C LEU A 82 -4.40 -0.93 -24.27
N PRO A 83 -3.54 -1.21 -25.27
CA PRO A 83 -3.62 -2.45 -26.05
C PRO A 83 -3.64 -3.67 -25.11
N PRO A 84 -4.52 -4.67 -25.31
CA PRO A 84 -4.59 -5.85 -24.45
C PRO A 84 -3.24 -6.57 -24.26
N GLU A 85 -2.45 -6.64 -25.33
CA GLU A 85 -1.11 -7.21 -25.40
C GLU A 85 -0.07 -6.42 -24.60
N ALA A 86 -0.35 -5.17 -24.23
CA ALA A 86 0.55 -4.35 -23.40
C ALA A 86 0.79 -4.97 -22.01
N PHE A 87 -0.06 -5.90 -21.58
CA PHE A 87 0.06 -6.65 -20.33
C PHE A 87 0.70 -8.04 -20.49
N ALA A 88 1.26 -8.36 -21.66
CA ALA A 88 2.15 -9.49 -21.83
C ALA A 88 3.57 -9.14 -21.35
N GLU A 89 4.29 -10.14 -20.85
CA GLU A 89 5.60 -9.97 -20.19
C GLU A 89 6.67 -9.42 -21.16
N GLU A 90 6.71 -9.93 -22.39
CA GLU A 90 7.72 -9.57 -23.38
C GLU A 90 7.25 -8.53 -24.42
N TRP A 91 6.03 -8.02 -24.28
CA TRP A 91 5.51 -7.06 -25.25
C TRP A 91 6.32 -5.77 -25.25
N LYS A 92 6.55 -5.18 -26.42
CA LYS A 92 7.15 -3.86 -26.58
C LYS A 92 6.26 -3.05 -27.50
N PRO A 93 5.99 -1.78 -27.18
CA PRO A 93 5.19 -0.93 -28.05
C PRO A 93 5.92 -0.71 -29.39
N THR A 94 5.16 -0.72 -30.46
CA THR A 94 5.53 -0.29 -31.80
C THR A 94 5.05 1.15 -32.03
N PRO A 95 5.52 1.84 -33.09
CA PRO A 95 5.05 3.19 -33.40
C PRO A 95 3.53 3.31 -33.62
N ASP A 96 2.86 2.20 -33.96
CA ASP A 96 1.41 2.16 -34.18
C ASP A 96 0.61 1.90 -32.90
N ASP A 97 1.26 1.63 -31.78
CA ASP A 97 0.62 1.36 -30.50
C ASP A 97 0.32 2.64 -29.72
N HIS A 98 -0.91 2.78 -29.26
CA HIS A 98 -1.39 3.99 -28.60
C HIS A 98 -2.12 3.68 -27.29
N MET A 99 -1.92 4.54 -26.29
CA MET A 99 -2.87 4.70 -25.19
C MET A 99 -4.03 5.56 -25.67
N VAL A 100 -5.26 5.11 -25.46
CA VAL A 100 -6.46 5.88 -25.81
C VAL A 100 -7.05 6.50 -24.56
N VAL A 101 -7.31 7.80 -24.60
CA VAL A 101 -7.90 8.56 -23.50
C VAL A 101 -9.25 9.13 -23.92
N ARG A 102 -10.24 9.01 -23.04
CA ARG A 102 -11.60 9.51 -23.26
C ARG A 102 -12.08 10.29 -22.05
N ALA A 103 -12.87 11.33 -22.28
CA ALA A 103 -13.58 12.05 -21.23
C ALA A 103 -14.93 12.58 -21.76
N PRO A 104 -15.89 12.90 -20.88
CA PRO A 104 -17.19 13.42 -21.30
C PRO A 104 -17.07 14.68 -22.16
N GLY A 105 -17.73 14.68 -23.32
CA GLY A 105 -17.74 15.84 -24.24
C GLY A 105 -16.46 16.05 -25.03
N MET A 106 -15.51 15.11 -24.99
CA MET A 106 -14.24 15.19 -25.70
C MET A 106 -14.12 14.07 -26.73
N GLU A 107 -13.54 14.38 -27.89
CA GLU A 107 -13.14 13.34 -28.84
C GLU A 107 -12.03 12.46 -28.25
N PRO A 108 -11.95 11.16 -28.61
CA PRO A 108 -10.91 10.27 -28.10
C PRO A 108 -9.51 10.74 -28.53
N LEU A 109 -8.60 10.86 -27.56
CA LEU A 109 -7.19 11.18 -27.81
C LEU A 109 -6.37 9.90 -27.91
N LYS A 110 -5.49 9.80 -28.90
CA LYS A 110 -4.51 8.72 -29.03
C LYS A 110 -3.13 9.25 -28.68
N ILE A 111 -2.49 8.66 -27.68
CA ILE A 111 -1.13 9.00 -27.25
C ILE A 111 -0.21 7.85 -27.64
N PRO A 112 0.77 8.05 -28.55
CA PRO A 112 1.70 7.02 -28.94
C PRO A 112 2.50 6.45 -27.77
N LEU A 113 2.65 5.13 -27.70
CA LEU A 113 3.41 4.45 -26.64
C LEU A 113 4.90 4.32 -26.97
N ALA A 114 5.26 4.40 -28.25
CA ALA A 114 6.63 4.38 -28.75
C ALA A 114 6.88 5.60 -29.64
N SER A 115 7.06 6.76 -29.01
CA SER A 115 7.47 7.98 -29.68
C SER A 115 8.59 8.68 -28.93
N GLU A 116 9.41 9.39 -29.68
CA GLU A 116 10.37 10.31 -29.09
C GLU A 116 9.61 11.47 -28.46
N CYS A 117 9.85 11.69 -27.17
CA CYS A 117 9.22 12.76 -26.43
C CYS A 117 10.28 13.82 -26.09
N ALA A 118 9.89 15.09 -26.18
CA ALA A 118 10.69 16.15 -25.59
C ALA A 118 10.83 15.92 -24.07
N THR A 119 11.93 16.37 -23.48
CA THR A 119 12.07 16.40 -22.01
C THR A 119 11.66 17.77 -21.50
N ILE A 120 10.84 17.78 -20.44
CA ILE A 120 10.59 18.98 -19.64
C ILE A 120 11.20 18.81 -18.24
N TYR A 121 11.57 19.93 -17.63
CA TYR A 121 12.20 20.01 -16.32
C TYR A 121 11.23 20.57 -15.28
N ASP A 122 11.65 20.57 -14.01
CA ASP A 122 10.90 21.11 -12.86
C ASP A 122 9.51 20.48 -12.67
N VAL A 123 9.37 19.22 -13.11
CA VAL A 123 8.18 18.42 -12.82
C VAL A 123 8.24 17.97 -11.37
N SER A 124 7.16 18.20 -10.62
CA SER A 124 7.12 17.87 -9.19
C SER A 124 5.87 17.10 -8.79
N VAL A 125 6.05 16.16 -7.85
CA VAL A 125 4.98 15.43 -7.18
C VAL A 125 5.40 15.09 -5.75
N TRP A 126 4.65 15.61 -4.78
CA TRP A 126 5.06 15.57 -3.37
C TRP A 126 6.46 16.19 -3.20
N GLU A 127 7.33 15.58 -2.42
CA GLU A 127 8.72 16.02 -2.19
C GLU A 127 9.67 15.74 -3.36
N TRP A 128 9.22 15.05 -4.42
CA TRP A 128 10.06 14.74 -5.57
C TRP A 128 9.94 15.83 -6.64
N SER A 129 11.08 16.20 -7.22
CA SER A 129 11.17 17.03 -8.43
C SER A 129 12.23 16.45 -9.37
N GLY A 130 12.03 16.61 -10.68
CA GLY A 130 12.94 16.11 -11.70
C GLY A 130 12.45 16.41 -13.10
N SER A 131 12.99 15.67 -14.07
CA SER A 131 12.58 15.75 -15.47
C SER A 131 11.54 14.68 -15.86
N ALA A 132 10.78 14.94 -16.92
CA ALA A 132 9.82 13.99 -17.47
C ALA A 132 9.72 14.13 -18.98
N TYR A 133 9.26 13.08 -19.64
CA TYR A 133 8.88 13.14 -21.05
C TYR A 133 7.56 13.88 -21.22
N ASP A 134 7.50 14.80 -22.16
CA ASP A 134 6.30 15.55 -22.53
C ASP A 134 5.59 14.86 -23.69
N GLU A 135 4.32 14.51 -23.50
CA GLU A 135 3.50 13.76 -24.48
C GLU A 135 2.97 14.65 -25.61
N GLY A 136 3.52 15.85 -25.77
CA GLY A 136 3.32 16.71 -26.92
C GLY A 136 2.17 17.72 -26.79
N PRO A 137 2.07 18.63 -27.78
CA PRO A 137 1.10 19.72 -27.78
C PRO A 137 -0.35 19.24 -27.90
N GLU A 138 -0.62 18.18 -28.67
CA GLU A 138 -1.97 17.63 -28.85
C GLU A 138 -2.54 17.12 -27.52
N ALA A 139 -1.75 16.35 -26.76
CA ALA A 139 -2.14 15.91 -25.43
C ALA A 139 -2.35 17.12 -24.50
N ALA A 140 -1.44 18.09 -24.50
CA ALA A 140 -1.56 19.29 -23.69
C ALA A 140 -2.85 20.08 -24.00
N GLU A 141 -3.19 20.25 -25.28
CA GLU A 141 -4.42 20.93 -25.72
C GLU A 141 -5.67 20.18 -25.25
N TRP A 142 -5.70 18.86 -25.45
CA TRP A 142 -6.83 18.02 -25.06
C TRP A 142 -7.11 18.09 -23.55
N PHE A 143 -6.08 17.90 -22.72
CA PHE A 143 -6.23 17.96 -21.25
C PHE A 143 -6.52 19.38 -20.77
N SER A 144 -5.92 20.40 -21.40
CA SER A 144 -6.21 21.80 -21.05
C SER A 144 -7.66 22.17 -21.35
N THR A 145 -8.21 21.67 -22.45
CA THR A 145 -9.61 21.89 -22.84
C THR A 145 -10.55 21.21 -21.85
N PHE A 146 -10.31 19.94 -21.52
CA PHE A 146 -11.17 19.20 -20.60
C PHE A 146 -11.16 19.78 -19.17
N LEU A 147 -9.99 20.19 -18.68
CA LEU A 147 -9.82 20.71 -17.32
C LEU A 147 -10.05 22.23 -17.21
N GLY A 148 -10.08 22.94 -18.34
CA GLY A 148 -10.25 24.39 -18.39
C GLY A 148 -9.03 25.21 -17.94
N ASN A 149 -7.85 24.57 -17.82
CA ASN A 149 -6.62 25.20 -17.34
C ASN A 149 -5.40 24.61 -18.06
N PRO A 150 -4.34 25.41 -18.33
CA PRO A 150 -3.12 24.92 -18.97
C PRO A 150 -2.52 23.71 -18.24
N THR A 151 -2.56 22.55 -18.92
CA THR A 151 -2.18 21.25 -18.38
C THR A 151 -1.42 20.46 -19.44
N ARG A 152 -0.34 19.80 -19.03
CA ARG A 152 0.43 18.89 -19.90
C ARG A 152 0.38 17.47 -19.35
N LEU A 153 0.35 16.49 -20.24
CA LEU A 153 0.58 15.09 -19.87
C LEU A 153 2.07 14.80 -19.95
N VAL A 154 2.61 14.21 -18.88
CA VAL A 154 4.01 13.81 -18.80
C VAL A 154 4.15 12.34 -18.46
N ARG A 155 5.23 11.73 -18.92
CA ARG A 155 5.64 10.35 -18.61
C ARG A 155 6.95 10.34 -17.85
N PHE A 156 7.02 9.47 -16.85
CA PHE A 156 8.20 9.35 -16.00
C PHE A 156 9.41 8.90 -16.84
N LYS A 157 10.53 9.59 -16.67
CA LYS A 157 11.77 9.36 -17.43
C LYS A 157 12.69 8.40 -16.68
N GLU A 158 12.35 7.11 -16.70
CA GLU A 158 13.03 6.06 -15.93
C GLU A 158 14.53 5.95 -16.20
N GLU A 159 14.98 6.40 -17.37
CA GLU A 159 16.37 6.34 -17.84
C GLU A 159 17.29 7.28 -17.04
N SER A 160 16.76 8.41 -16.57
CA SER A 160 17.54 9.42 -15.84
C SER A 160 17.00 9.75 -14.46
N GLU A 161 15.76 9.38 -14.16
CA GLU A 161 15.10 9.73 -12.90
C GLU A 161 14.89 8.51 -12.00
N THR A 162 14.92 8.73 -10.69
CA THR A 162 14.56 7.72 -9.70
C THR A 162 13.79 8.37 -8.57
N ARG A 163 12.69 7.74 -8.17
CA ARG A 163 11.92 8.14 -6.99
C ARG A 163 11.82 6.96 -6.03
N LEU A 164 12.45 7.11 -4.87
CA LEU A 164 12.54 6.06 -3.86
C LEU A 164 11.28 6.04 -2.98
N THR A 165 10.94 4.86 -2.48
CA THR A 165 9.96 4.72 -1.41
C THR A 165 10.57 5.16 -0.07
N ASP A 166 9.70 5.45 0.90
CA ASP A 166 10.11 5.77 2.27
C ASP A 166 11.01 4.66 2.87
N PRO A 167 12.28 4.95 3.21
CA PRO A 167 13.26 3.95 3.60
C PRO A 167 12.95 3.28 4.95
N ASP A 168 12.12 3.89 5.79
CA ASP A 168 11.71 3.32 7.08
C ASP A 168 10.74 2.15 6.91
N TYR A 169 10.02 2.12 5.79
CA TYR A 169 9.04 1.08 5.48
C TYR A 169 9.50 0.13 4.37
N ALA A 170 10.21 0.65 3.37
CA ALA A 170 10.60 -0.10 2.19
C ALA A 170 11.93 0.42 1.60
N ARG A 171 13.06 0.12 2.23
CA ARG A 171 14.37 0.52 1.68
C ARG A 171 14.67 -0.17 0.34
N GLY A 172 15.14 0.63 -0.63
CA GLY A 172 15.63 0.16 -1.93
C GLY A 172 14.57 -0.02 -3.01
N TYR A 173 13.28 0.17 -2.69
CA TYR A 173 12.20 0.12 -3.67
C TYR A 173 11.98 1.48 -4.33
N LYS A 174 11.40 1.44 -5.52
CA LYS A 174 11.17 2.62 -6.37
C LYS A 174 9.70 2.73 -6.73
N VAL A 175 9.29 3.94 -7.08
CA VAL A 175 7.98 4.26 -7.66
C VAL A 175 8.18 5.26 -8.80
N MET A 176 7.16 5.43 -9.64
CA MET A 176 7.05 6.57 -10.55
C MET A 176 6.16 7.63 -9.90
N PHE A 177 5.04 7.99 -10.53
CA PHE A 177 4.11 8.99 -10.03
C PHE A 177 3.09 8.44 -9.00
N SER A 178 3.19 7.17 -8.58
CA SER A 178 2.42 6.61 -7.44
C SER A 178 2.64 7.41 -6.15
N ASP A 179 1.73 7.37 -5.17
CA ASP A 179 1.88 8.25 -3.98
C ASP A 179 3.13 7.92 -3.16
N GLY A 180 3.36 6.65 -2.83
CA GLY A 180 4.54 6.28 -2.04
C GLY A 180 4.98 4.82 -2.08
N TYR A 181 4.18 3.90 -2.62
CA TYR A 181 4.53 2.48 -2.73
C TYR A 181 4.06 1.87 -4.06
N PRO A 182 4.72 0.81 -4.56
CA PRO A 182 4.42 0.19 -5.84
C PRO A 182 3.06 -0.50 -5.92
N PHE A 183 2.58 -1.04 -4.79
CA PHE A 183 1.33 -1.79 -4.74
C PHE A 183 0.48 -1.37 -3.56
N LEU A 184 -0.83 -1.33 -3.78
CA LEU A 184 -1.85 -1.28 -2.75
C LEU A 184 -2.72 -2.54 -2.82
N ILE A 185 -2.82 -3.23 -1.70
CA ILE A 185 -3.66 -4.42 -1.52
C ILE A 185 -4.86 -4.07 -0.63
N THR A 186 -6.06 -4.48 -1.05
CA THR A 186 -7.30 -4.35 -0.27
C THR A 186 -8.10 -5.64 -0.40
N SER A 187 -8.94 -5.96 0.58
CA SER A 187 -9.91 -7.04 0.45
C SER A 187 -11.33 -6.53 0.14
N GLN A 188 -12.10 -7.33 -0.60
CA GLN A 188 -13.54 -7.12 -0.78
C GLN A 188 -14.25 -7.23 0.58
N ASP A 189 -13.81 -8.16 1.44
CA ASP A 189 -14.35 -8.33 2.80
C ASP A 189 -14.19 -7.06 3.66
N SER A 190 -13.07 -6.32 3.54
CA SER A 190 -12.90 -5.01 4.18
C SER A 190 -13.84 -3.94 3.63
N LEU A 191 -14.09 -3.96 2.33
CA LEU A 191 -15.00 -3.01 1.68
C LEU A 191 -16.44 -3.26 2.10
N ASP A 192 -16.86 -4.52 2.13
CA ASP A 192 -18.20 -4.92 2.53
C ASP A 192 -18.46 -4.52 4.00
N ALA A 193 -17.50 -4.79 4.90
CA ALA A 193 -17.59 -4.37 6.30
C ALA A 193 -17.64 -2.84 6.49
N LEU A 194 -17.03 -2.06 5.58
CA LEU A 194 -17.17 -0.60 5.56
C LEU A 194 -18.57 -0.20 5.04
N ASN A 195 -19.02 -0.81 3.95
CA ASN A 195 -20.30 -0.50 3.32
C ASN A 195 -21.50 -0.83 4.23
N GLU A 196 -21.39 -1.82 5.11
CA GLU A 196 -22.39 -2.07 6.17
C GLU A 196 -22.56 -0.90 7.17
N LYS A 197 -21.59 0.02 7.23
CA LYS A 197 -21.58 1.17 8.14
C LYS A 197 -21.88 2.49 7.44
N LEU A 198 -21.96 2.48 6.11
CA LEU A 198 -22.26 3.65 5.30
C LEU A 198 -23.75 3.69 4.98
N GLU A 199 -24.31 4.89 4.91
CA GLU A 199 -25.67 5.09 4.42
C GLU A 199 -25.77 4.74 2.92
N GLU A 200 -24.78 5.19 2.14
CA GLU A 200 -24.63 4.85 0.73
C GLU A 200 -23.34 4.01 0.53
N PRO A 201 -23.46 2.75 0.08
CA PRO A 201 -22.30 1.93 -0.23
C PRO A 201 -21.40 2.57 -1.29
N VAL A 202 -20.09 2.44 -1.11
CA VAL A 202 -19.11 2.94 -2.07
C VAL A 202 -18.40 1.80 -2.80
N PRO A 203 -18.08 1.96 -4.10
CA PRO A 203 -17.31 0.97 -4.84
C PRO A 203 -15.82 1.01 -4.52
N ILE A 204 -15.14 -0.13 -4.72
CA ILE A 204 -13.70 -0.27 -4.46
C ILE A 204 -12.82 0.70 -5.28
N ASN A 205 -13.32 1.16 -6.43
CA ASN A 205 -12.59 2.07 -7.32
C ASN A 205 -12.25 3.41 -6.64
N ARG A 206 -12.95 3.81 -5.57
CA ARG A 206 -12.64 5.00 -4.76
C ARG A 206 -11.35 4.83 -3.94
N PHE A 207 -11.01 3.59 -3.55
CA PHE A 207 -9.79 3.26 -2.78
C PHE A 207 -8.58 2.94 -3.66
N ARG A 208 -8.80 2.78 -4.97
CA ARG A 208 -7.80 2.65 -6.02
C ARG A 208 -6.72 1.57 -5.78
N PRO A 209 -7.06 0.35 -5.30
CA PRO A 209 -6.07 -0.71 -5.08
C PRO A 209 -5.49 -1.19 -6.40
N ASN A 210 -4.31 -1.80 -6.34
CA ASN A 210 -3.72 -2.54 -7.45
C ASN A 210 -4.14 -4.01 -7.43
N ILE A 211 -4.23 -4.59 -6.24
CA ILE A 211 -4.61 -5.99 -6.03
C ILE A 211 -5.82 -6.00 -5.10
N LEU A 212 -6.95 -6.45 -5.63
CA LEU A 212 -8.15 -6.72 -4.84
C LEU A 212 -8.22 -8.23 -4.58
N VAL A 213 -8.50 -8.59 -3.34
CA VAL A 213 -8.59 -9.98 -2.89
C VAL A 213 -9.93 -10.24 -2.21
N GLU A 214 -10.31 -11.51 -2.04
CA GLU A 214 -11.51 -11.91 -1.29
C GLU A 214 -11.27 -13.19 -0.49
N GLY A 215 -12.20 -13.51 0.40
CA GLY A 215 -12.20 -14.75 1.15
C GLY A 215 -11.33 -14.69 2.41
N CYS A 216 -11.13 -13.49 2.96
CA CYS A 216 -10.43 -13.29 4.23
C CYS A 216 -11.34 -12.59 5.26
N HIS A 217 -10.93 -12.57 6.53
CA HIS A 217 -11.63 -11.72 7.50
C HIS A 217 -11.50 -10.24 7.12
N PRO A 218 -12.53 -9.40 7.33
CA PRO A 218 -12.43 -7.96 7.10
C PRO A 218 -11.20 -7.37 7.79
N TYR A 219 -10.43 -6.58 7.05
CA TYR A 219 -9.18 -5.93 7.46
C TYR A 219 -8.02 -6.88 7.78
N ALA A 220 -8.12 -8.17 7.44
CA ALA A 220 -7.01 -9.11 7.64
C ALA A 220 -5.74 -8.68 6.88
N GLU A 221 -5.88 -7.94 5.76
CA GLU A 221 -4.75 -7.46 4.98
C GLU A 221 -3.79 -6.54 5.74
N ASP A 222 -4.26 -5.88 6.80
CA ASP A 222 -3.45 -5.01 7.67
C ASP A 222 -2.28 -5.77 8.33
N LEU A 223 -2.49 -7.06 8.60
CA LEU A 223 -1.55 -7.91 9.34
C LEU A 223 -0.61 -8.70 8.42
N TRP A 224 -0.84 -8.68 7.11
CA TRP A 224 -0.08 -9.49 6.18
C TRP A 224 1.33 -8.92 5.97
N LYS A 225 2.32 -9.52 6.64
CA LYS A 225 3.73 -9.13 6.47
C LYS A 225 4.39 -9.79 5.27
N THR A 226 4.02 -11.03 4.98
CA THR A 226 4.50 -11.79 3.83
C THR A 226 3.31 -12.40 3.11
N ILE A 227 3.20 -12.11 1.82
CA ILE A 227 2.08 -12.48 0.95
C ILE A 227 2.69 -13.19 -0.27
N LYS A 228 2.33 -14.45 -0.48
CA LYS A 228 2.77 -15.22 -1.65
C LYS A 228 1.64 -15.31 -2.65
N ILE A 229 1.92 -14.89 -3.89
CA ILE A 229 1.03 -15.01 -5.04
C ILE A 229 1.83 -15.69 -6.15
N ASN A 230 1.52 -16.94 -6.46
CA ASN A 230 2.37 -17.79 -7.32
C ASN A 230 3.83 -17.83 -6.82
N LYS A 231 4.80 -17.48 -7.68
CA LYS A 231 6.23 -17.42 -7.37
C LYS A 231 6.67 -16.05 -6.81
N LEU A 232 5.74 -15.13 -6.59
CA LEU A 232 6.01 -13.76 -6.17
C LEU A 232 5.82 -13.61 -4.65
N THR A 233 6.74 -12.88 -4.03
CA THR A 233 6.75 -12.63 -2.60
C THR A 233 6.55 -11.14 -2.34
N PHE A 234 5.33 -10.79 -1.94
CA PHE A 234 4.99 -9.45 -1.49
C PHE A 234 5.23 -9.29 0.01
N ARG A 235 5.56 -8.08 0.41
CA ARG A 235 5.63 -7.67 1.81
C ARG A 235 4.67 -6.51 2.05
N GLY A 236 3.75 -6.67 2.99
CA GLY A 236 2.95 -5.56 3.49
C GLY A 236 3.81 -4.68 4.38
N VAL A 237 3.99 -3.42 3.98
CA VAL A 237 4.96 -2.51 4.62
C VAL A 237 4.32 -1.44 5.48
N LYS A 238 3.14 -0.92 5.10
CA LYS A 238 2.51 0.21 5.79
C LYS A 238 1.01 0.24 5.52
N LEU A 239 0.21 0.47 6.56
CA LEU A 239 -1.22 0.74 6.37
C LEU A 239 -1.41 1.94 5.45
N CYS A 240 -2.37 1.87 4.52
CA CYS A 240 -2.62 2.93 3.57
C CYS A 240 -3.49 4.01 4.21
N GLY A 241 -2.85 5.11 4.62
CA GLY A 241 -3.52 6.33 5.06
C GLY A 241 -4.34 6.92 3.91
N ARG A 242 -5.64 7.09 4.12
CA ARG A 242 -6.56 7.63 3.12
C ARG A 242 -6.68 9.14 3.20
N CYS A 243 -6.48 9.79 2.06
CA CYS A 243 -6.81 11.19 1.88
C CYS A 243 -8.29 11.36 1.52
N LYS A 244 -8.68 12.51 0.97
CA LYS A 244 -10.05 12.75 0.50
C LYS A 244 -10.41 12.09 -0.84
N VAL A 245 -9.47 11.47 -1.56
CA VAL A 245 -9.77 10.83 -2.85
C VAL A 245 -10.90 9.79 -2.78
N PRO A 246 -11.00 8.95 -1.73
CA PRO A 246 -12.13 8.03 -1.60
C PRO A 246 -13.50 8.70 -1.47
N THR A 247 -13.59 10.00 -1.20
CA THR A 247 -14.88 10.72 -1.21
C THR A 247 -15.36 11.04 -2.61
N ILE A 248 -14.49 10.97 -3.63
CA ILE A 248 -14.80 11.32 -5.01
C ILE A 248 -15.51 10.16 -5.70
N ASN A 249 -16.75 10.41 -6.15
CA ASN A 249 -17.45 9.49 -7.02
C ASN A 249 -16.72 9.40 -8.37
N GLN A 250 -16.26 8.21 -8.74
CA GLN A 250 -15.44 8.00 -9.93
C GLN A 250 -16.25 8.02 -11.24
N ASP A 251 -17.58 8.05 -11.17
CA ASP A 251 -18.46 8.14 -12.34
C ASP A 251 -18.89 9.59 -12.63
N THR A 252 -19.03 10.42 -11.60
CA THR A 252 -19.49 11.81 -11.73
C THR A 252 -18.39 12.85 -11.48
N GLY A 253 -17.28 12.46 -10.86
CA GLY A 253 -16.23 13.39 -10.42
C GLY A 253 -16.65 14.26 -9.24
N ILE A 254 -17.83 14.03 -8.67
CA ILE A 254 -18.37 14.84 -7.56
C ILE A 254 -17.91 14.22 -6.23
N PRO A 255 -17.24 15.00 -5.35
CA PRO A 255 -16.90 14.54 -4.01
C PRO A 255 -18.12 14.53 -3.09
N SER A 256 -18.27 13.47 -2.31
CA SER A 256 -19.06 13.51 -1.08
C SER A 256 -18.39 14.48 -0.08
N PRO A 257 -19.17 15.21 0.73
CA PRO A 257 -18.62 16.14 1.72
C PRO A 257 -17.65 15.48 2.71
N THR A 258 -18.00 14.29 3.21
CA THR A 258 -17.25 13.64 4.30
C THR A 258 -17.06 12.14 4.13
N GLU A 259 -17.92 11.43 3.38
CA GLU A 259 -17.87 9.96 3.32
C GLU A 259 -17.00 9.43 2.16
N PRO A 260 -16.23 8.34 2.36
CA PRO A 260 -16.27 7.41 3.50
C PRO A 260 -15.33 7.78 4.67
N THR A 261 -14.71 8.98 4.65
CA THR A 261 -13.69 9.37 5.62
C THR A 261 -14.26 9.50 7.03
N GLU A 262 -15.44 10.09 7.19
CA GLU A 262 -16.10 10.25 8.48
C GLU A 262 -16.44 8.91 9.14
N THR A 263 -16.98 7.96 8.38
CA THR A 263 -17.25 6.62 8.91
C THR A 263 -15.97 5.87 9.26
N LEU A 264 -14.92 5.96 8.43
CA LEU A 264 -13.61 5.38 8.76
C LEU A 264 -12.99 6.05 10.01
N GLN A 265 -13.22 7.33 10.25
CA GLN A 265 -12.68 8.04 11.43
C GLN A 265 -13.14 7.42 12.75
N LYS A 266 -14.33 6.81 12.78
CA LYS A 266 -14.93 6.22 13.98
C LYS A 266 -14.23 4.96 14.48
N TYR A 267 -13.65 4.14 13.58
CA TYR A 267 -13.09 2.82 13.94
C TYR A 267 -11.79 2.44 13.22
N ARG A 268 -11.34 3.26 12.26
CA ARG A 268 -10.14 3.04 11.43
C ARG A 268 -9.18 4.22 11.48
N SER A 269 -9.26 5.06 12.51
CA SER A 269 -8.35 6.18 12.71
C SER A 269 -6.99 5.73 13.25
N GLY A 270 -5.99 6.60 13.15
CA GLY A 270 -4.68 6.38 13.74
C GLY A 270 -4.73 6.30 15.26
N GLU A 271 -5.71 6.95 15.89
CA GLU A 271 -5.97 6.78 17.32
C GLU A 271 -6.33 5.34 17.68
N VAL A 272 -7.20 4.71 16.88
CA VAL A 272 -7.66 3.34 17.11
C VAL A 272 -6.59 2.32 16.72
N LEU A 273 -5.98 2.48 15.54
CA LEU A 273 -5.13 1.45 14.95
C LEU A 273 -3.64 1.60 15.27
N LEU A 274 -3.19 2.84 15.52
CA LEU A 274 -1.78 3.16 15.72
C LEU A 274 -1.61 4.12 16.91
N PRO A 275 -1.84 3.66 18.16
CA PRO A 275 -1.80 4.52 19.36
C PRO A 275 -0.47 5.21 19.63
N SER A 276 0.63 4.79 18.99
CA SER A 276 1.94 5.45 19.05
C SER A 276 2.22 6.42 17.88
N HIS A 277 1.38 6.43 16.84
CA HIS A 277 1.59 7.25 15.64
C HIS A 277 1.20 8.72 15.86
N LYS A 278 1.95 9.65 15.25
CA LYS A 278 1.76 11.10 15.41
C LYS A 278 0.41 11.60 14.89
N ASN A 279 -0.01 11.11 13.72
CA ASN A 279 -1.28 11.54 13.13
C ASN A 279 -2.43 10.63 13.57
N LYS A 280 -3.15 11.06 14.62
CA LYS A 280 -4.31 10.36 15.20
C LYS A 280 -5.57 10.42 14.34
N ARG A 281 -5.72 11.48 13.54
CA ARG A 281 -6.88 11.71 12.67
C ARG A 281 -6.74 11.10 11.27
N GLN A 282 -5.57 10.54 10.93
CA GLN A 282 -5.43 9.82 9.67
C GLN A 282 -6.31 8.56 9.72
N VAL A 283 -7.14 8.33 8.71
CA VAL A 283 -7.91 7.09 8.57
C VAL A 283 -7.19 6.11 7.65
N TYR A 284 -7.38 4.80 7.86
CA TYR A 284 -6.66 3.75 7.14
C TYR A 284 -7.60 2.71 6.52
N PHE A 285 -7.30 2.30 5.29
CA PHE A 285 -7.99 1.21 4.61
C PHE A 285 -6.99 0.54 3.68
N GLY A 286 -6.83 -0.78 3.67
CA GLY A 286 -5.85 -1.46 2.82
C GLY A 286 -4.38 -1.26 3.22
N GLN A 287 -3.52 -2.05 2.57
CA GLN A 287 -2.13 -2.24 2.93
C GLN A 287 -1.21 -1.90 1.75
N ASN A 288 -0.26 -0.99 1.95
CA ASN A 288 0.81 -0.76 0.98
C ASN A 288 1.77 -1.96 0.99
N ALA A 289 2.22 -2.36 -0.19
CA ALA A 289 3.09 -3.51 -0.36
C ALA A 289 4.21 -3.27 -1.38
N VAL A 290 5.25 -4.08 -1.25
CA VAL A 290 6.37 -4.17 -2.20
C VAL A 290 6.58 -5.64 -2.61
N CYS A 291 7.09 -5.89 -3.82
CA CYS A 291 7.35 -7.25 -4.30
C CYS A 291 8.86 -7.51 -4.29
N LYS A 292 9.33 -8.53 -3.55
CA LYS A 292 10.77 -8.83 -3.45
C LYS A 292 11.44 -8.98 -4.82
N GLU A 293 10.75 -9.63 -5.74
CA GLU A 293 11.23 -9.92 -7.09
C GLU A 293 11.35 -8.66 -7.96
N SER A 294 10.77 -7.52 -7.57
CA SER A 294 10.94 -6.24 -8.28
C SER A 294 12.38 -5.70 -8.20
N LEU A 295 13.17 -6.15 -7.21
CA LEU A 295 14.56 -5.73 -7.04
C LEU A 295 15.55 -6.57 -7.82
N SER A 296 15.14 -7.74 -8.32
CA SER A 296 16.02 -8.62 -9.08
C SER A 296 15.97 -8.22 -10.56
N ALA A 297 17.11 -8.11 -11.23
CA ALA A 297 17.14 -7.80 -12.68
C ALA A 297 16.71 -9.00 -13.56
N ASN A 298 16.75 -10.23 -13.02
CA ASN A 298 16.57 -11.46 -13.81
C ASN A 298 15.36 -12.27 -13.34
N GLY A 299 14.52 -12.72 -14.28
CA GLY A 299 13.56 -13.81 -14.08
C GLY A 299 12.30 -13.68 -14.92
N GLU A 300 12.02 -14.72 -15.72
CA GLU A 300 10.73 -14.99 -16.36
C GLU A 300 9.62 -15.29 -15.33
N GLY A 301 8.36 -14.98 -15.67
CA GLY A 301 7.19 -15.37 -14.88
C GLY A 301 6.76 -14.38 -13.80
N ARG A 302 7.05 -13.09 -13.96
CA ARG A 302 6.72 -12.03 -13.00
C ARG A 302 5.33 -11.45 -13.22
N ILE A 303 4.34 -12.32 -13.32
CA ILE A 303 2.98 -11.93 -13.69
C ILE A 303 1.97 -12.31 -12.62
N ILE A 304 1.17 -11.34 -12.19
CA ILE A 304 -0.05 -11.61 -11.42
C ILE A 304 -1.18 -11.82 -12.40
N LYS A 305 -2.01 -12.85 -12.15
CA LYS A 305 -3.25 -13.10 -12.87
C LYS A 305 -4.44 -13.03 -11.90
N LYS A 306 -5.62 -12.70 -12.41
CA LYS A 306 -6.88 -12.86 -11.66
C LYS A 306 -7.10 -14.33 -11.25
N ARG A 307 -7.92 -14.55 -10.21
CA ARG A 307 -8.30 -15.85 -9.63
C ARG A 307 -7.10 -16.69 -9.15
N ARG A 308 -6.10 -16.03 -8.58
CA ARG A 308 -4.94 -16.71 -7.98
C ARG A 308 -5.10 -16.76 -6.47
N GLU A 309 -4.89 -17.93 -5.91
CA GLU A 309 -4.86 -18.14 -4.47
C GLU A 309 -3.65 -17.43 -3.84
N ILE A 310 -3.86 -16.92 -2.64
CA ILE A 310 -2.88 -16.17 -1.87
C ILE A 310 -2.60 -16.94 -0.58
N THR A 311 -1.32 -17.12 -0.26
CA THR A 311 -0.93 -17.51 1.09
C THR A 311 -0.34 -16.29 1.80
N ALA A 312 -1.01 -15.81 2.84
CA ALA A 312 -0.53 -14.70 3.66
C ALA A 312 -0.16 -15.18 5.07
N ARG A 313 0.90 -14.61 5.65
CA ARG A 313 1.33 -14.89 7.03
C ARG A 313 1.30 -13.62 7.88
N ALA A 314 0.69 -13.72 9.05
CA ALA A 314 0.87 -12.79 10.15
C ALA A 314 2.20 -13.09 10.90
N PRO A 315 2.75 -12.15 11.69
CA PRO A 315 3.94 -12.39 12.51
C PRO A 315 3.70 -13.49 13.56
N GLU A 316 4.71 -14.32 13.83
CA GLU A 316 4.65 -15.37 14.86
C GLU A 316 4.45 -14.81 16.28
N THR A 317 4.86 -13.56 16.53
CA THR A 317 4.73 -12.87 17.82
C THR A 317 3.34 -12.31 18.11
N LEU A 318 2.40 -12.39 17.16
CA LEU A 318 1.09 -11.75 17.25
C LEU A 318 -0.04 -12.70 17.70
N ILE A 319 0.30 -13.96 17.99
CA ILE A 319 -0.69 -15.02 18.22
C ILE A 319 -1.43 -14.88 19.57
N VAL A 320 -1.04 -14.00 20.52
CA VAL A 320 -1.57 -14.11 21.90
C VAL A 320 -2.14 -12.84 22.57
N PRO A 321 -1.97 -11.59 22.09
CA PRO A 321 -2.87 -10.52 22.60
C PRO A 321 -3.46 -9.52 21.59
N GLU A 322 -2.91 -9.32 20.39
CA GLU A 322 -3.39 -8.22 19.51
C GLU A 322 -4.72 -8.54 18.80
N LEU A 323 -5.06 -9.82 18.63
CA LEU A 323 -6.40 -10.25 18.19
C LEU A 323 -7.51 -9.94 19.21
N ALA A 324 -7.17 -9.74 20.49
CA ALA A 324 -8.14 -9.39 21.52
C ALA A 324 -8.56 -7.91 21.44
N ALA A 325 -7.73 -7.03 20.87
CA ALA A 325 -8.06 -5.62 20.69
C ALA A 325 -9.11 -5.38 19.58
N GLN A 326 -9.41 -6.38 18.75
CA GLN A 326 -10.38 -6.29 17.64
C GLN A 326 -11.79 -6.80 18.00
N ARG A 327 -12.18 -6.89 19.28
CA ARG A 327 -13.49 -7.41 19.67
C ARG A 327 -14.42 -6.40 20.37
N PHE A 328 -15.54 -6.15 19.67
CA PHE A 328 -16.89 -5.79 20.12
C PHE A 328 -17.16 -4.38 20.68
N ILE A 329 -17.53 -3.45 19.78
CA ILE A 329 -18.64 -2.52 20.05
C ILE A 329 -19.87 -3.12 19.36
N VAL A 330 -20.56 -4.02 20.05
CA VAL A 330 -21.98 -4.30 19.76
C VAL A 330 -22.76 -3.58 20.84
N GLY A 331 -23.60 -2.65 20.42
CA GLY A 331 -24.41 -1.83 21.32
C GLY A 331 -25.45 -2.66 22.07
N GLY A 332 -25.70 -2.23 23.31
CA GLY A 332 -26.98 -2.32 24.00
C GLY A 332 -27.33 -3.68 24.64
N GLY A 333 -27.49 -3.67 25.97
CA GLY A 333 -28.34 -4.65 26.65
C GLY A 333 -27.70 -5.34 27.85
N SER A 334 -28.05 -4.83 29.03
CA SER A 334 -27.96 -5.41 30.36
C SER A 334 -27.86 -6.95 30.49
N THR A 335 -27.02 -7.34 31.44
CA THR A 335 -27.05 -8.55 32.32
C THR A 335 -26.59 -9.92 31.79
N ALA A 336 -25.61 -10.47 32.55
CA ALA A 336 -25.22 -11.87 32.73
C ALA A 336 -24.22 -12.52 31.75
N CYS A 337 -22.92 -12.53 32.10
CA CYS A 337 -22.05 -13.70 31.94
C CYS A 337 -20.70 -13.54 32.68
N SER A 338 -20.65 -13.86 33.98
CA SER A 338 -19.41 -13.88 34.79
C SER A 338 -18.64 -15.20 34.72
N SER A 339 -19.01 -16.14 33.84
CA SER A 339 -18.44 -17.49 33.77
C SER A 339 -17.50 -17.76 32.58
N ILE A 340 -17.31 -16.79 31.66
CA ILE A 340 -16.46 -16.97 30.46
C ILE A 340 -14.99 -16.58 30.73
N SER A 341 -14.71 -15.77 31.76
CA SER A 341 -13.34 -15.33 32.04
C SER A 341 -12.46 -16.42 32.68
N HIS A 342 -13.03 -17.40 33.39
CA HIS A 342 -12.26 -18.43 34.08
C HIS A 342 -11.76 -19.56 33.16
N VAL A 343 -12.47 -19.85 32.07
CA VAL A 343 -12.10 -20.94 31.15
C VAL A 343 -10.92 -20.56 30.24
N CYS A 344 -10.81 -19.28 29.86
CA CYS A 344 -9.68 -18.79 29.06
C CYS A 344 -8.37 -18.73 29.87
N SER A 345 -8.42 -18.41 31.17
CA SER A 345 -7.22 -18.34 32.01
C SER A 345 -6.60 -19.72 32.30
N LEU A 346 -7.42 -20.77 32.40
CA LEU A 346 -6.93 -22.14 32.67
C LEU A 346 -6.21 -22.77 31.47
N LEU A 347 -6.65 -22.50 30.24
CA LEU A 347 -6.01 -22.99 29.01
C LEU A 347 -4.62 -22.37 28.77
N VAL A 348 -4.40 -21.13 29.22
CA VAL A 348 -3.09 -20.45 29.13
C VAL A 348 -2.08 -21.00 30.15
N ILE A 349 -2.54 -21.35 31.36
CA ILE A 349 -1.66 -21.85 32.43
C ILE A 349 -1.19 -23.30 32.15
N SER A 350 -2.03 -24.14 31.52
CA SER A 350 -1.64 -25.52 31.20
C SER A 350 -0.57 -25.61 30.08
N TYR A 351 -0.48 -24.62 29.18
CA TYR A 351 0.50 -24.66 28.09
C TYR A 351 1.92 -24.24 28.54
N VAL A 352 2.03 -23.35 29.54
CA VAL A 352 3.32 -22.90 30.08
C VAL A 352 4.02 -24.02 30.89
N ARG A 353 3.28 -25.01 31.38
CA ARG A 353 3.84 -26.16 32.12
C ARG A 353 4.37 -27.31 31.26
N TRP A 354 4.17 -27.27 29.94
CA TRP A 354 4.53 -28.38 29.04
C TRP A 354 5.75 -28.12 28.15
N VAL A 355 6.49 -27.03 28.39
CA VAL A 355 7.78 -26.76 27.71
C VAL A 355 8.88 -26.52 28.75
N SER A 356 9.40 -27.62 29.30
CA SER A 356 10.71 -27.68 29.96
C SER A 356 11.22 -29.11 29.87
N PRO A 357 12.30 -29.38 29.13
CA PRO A 357 13.02 -30.62 29.31
C PRO A 357 14.07 -30.45 30.41
N PHE A 358 13.87 -31.21 31.49
CA PHE A 358 14.91 -31.59 32.43
C PHE A 358 15.94 -32.48 31.72
N ARG A 359 17.24 -32.18 31.86
CA ARG A 359 18.26 -33.22 32.10
C ARG A 359 19.58 -32.63 32.62
N ASP A 360 19.93 -33.08 33.81
CA ASP A 360 21.17 -32.81 34.56
C ASP A 360 22.41 -33.54 33.98
N GLY A 361 23.59 -33.06 34.36
CA GLY A 361 24.88 -33.75 34.25
C GLY A 361 26.06 -32.88 34.70
N GLU A 362 26.53 -33.07 35.94
CA GLU A 362 27.64 -32.39 36.62
C GLU A 362 29.03 -32.72 36.02
N THR A 363 30.03 -31.82 36.17
CA THR A 363 31.22 -32.02 37.05
C THR A 363 32.24 -30.85 37.02
N ALA A 364 32.55 -30.35 38.22
CA ALA A 364 33.72 -29.65 38.82
C ALA A 364 34.91 -29.09 37.99
N GLY A 365 35.42 -27.90 38.39
CA GLY A 365 36.81 -27.46 38.16
C GLY A 365 37.14 -25.96 38.36
N ASP A 366 37.33 -25.56 39.63
CA ASP A 366 38.05 -24.43 40.29
C ASP A 366 38.65 -23.18 39.52
N PRO A 367 38.76 -21.99 40.17
CA PRO A 367 38.96 -20.66 39.58
C PRO A 367 40.40 -20.13 39.69
N SER A 368 40.73 -19.08 38.92
CA SER A 368 41.77 -18.11 39.34
C SER A 368 41.79 -16.82 38.51
N ARG A 369 42.18 -15.74 39.21
CA ARG A 369 42.67 -14.41 38.80
C ARG A 369 41.62 -13.33 38.51
N GLU A 370 41.35 -12.43 39.45
CA GLU A 370 42.15 -11.33 40.03
C GLU A 370 41.97 -9.98 39.31
N ALA A 371 41.65 -9.00 40.14
CA ALA A 371 41.39 -7.60 39.84
C ALA A 371 42.66 -6.74 39.74
N ARG A 372 42.53 -5.57 39.09
CA ARG A 372 43.18 -4.25 39.31
C ARG A 372 42.97 -3.44 38.01
N GLY A 373 42.51 -2.19 37.95
CA GLY A 373 42.45 -1.10 38.92
C GLY A 373 43.45 0.01 38.55
N ARG A 374 42.94 1.21 38.21
CA ARG A 374 43.61 2.53 37.98
C ARG A 374 44.29 2.67 36.61
N GLY A 375 44.15 3.74 35.82
CA GLY A 375 43.70 5.12 36.05
C GLY A 375 44.82 6.07 35.59
N LEU A 376 44.55 7.01 34.67
CA LEU A 376 45.12 8.38 34.63
C LEU A 376 44.67 9.16 33.38
N SER A 377 44.50 10.46 33.64
CA SER A 377 43.89 11.55 32.88
C SER A 377 44.76 12.10 31.73
N LEU A 378 44.13 12.90 30.86
CA LEU A 378 44.70 14.16 30.34
C LEU A 378 43.60 15.09 29.79
N GLU A 379 43.50 16.26 30.44
CA GLU A 379 42.92 17.56 30.07
C GLU A 379 43.63 18.17 28.82
N VAL A 380 43.25 19.25 28.10
CA VAL A 380 42.18 20.28 28.10
C VAL A 380 42.32 21.07 26.77
N GLY A 381 41.23 21.72 26.32
CA GLY A 381 41.25 22.97 25.53
C GLY A 381 40.53 22.86 24.18
N GLY A 382 39.57 23.68 23.78
CA GLY A 382 38.96 24.89 24.32
C GLY A 382 38.47 25.76 23.15
N ARG A 383 37.23 26.26 23.18
CA ARG A 383 36.80 27.64 22.83
C ARG A 383 35.29 27.72 22.53
N PHE A 384 34.73 28.78 23.11
CA PHE A 384 33.37 29.31 23.00
C PHE A 384 33.05 29.89 21.61
N GLY A 385 31.75 29.97 21.31
CA GLY A 385 31.18 30.81 20.26
C GLY A 385 29.66 30.72 20.27
N ASP A 386 29.02 31.60 21.05
CA ASP A 386 27.57 31.85 21.05
C ASP A 386 27.12 32.53 19.75
N GLY A 387 25.90 32.21 19.29
CA GLY A 387 25.27 32.88 18.15
C GLY A 387 23.78 32.54 18.06
N GLU A 388 22.95 33.55 18.35
CA GLU A 388 21.48 33.55 18.38
C GLU A 388 20.82 33.11 17.05
N ILE A 389 19.67 32.46 17.16
CA ILE A 389 18.76 32.19 16.03
C ILE A 389 17.40 32.82 16.35
N THR A 390 16.99 33.80 15.55
CA THR A 390 15.60 34.27 15.42
C THR A 390 14.97 33.66 14.15
N PRO A 391 13.65 33.34 14.14
CA PRO A 391 13.00 32.74 12.97
C PRO A 391 12.30 33.79 12.07
N PRO A 392 12.21 33.60 10.75
CA PRO A 392 11.40 34.44 9.88
C PRO A 392 9.97 33.91 9.70
N LEU A 393 9.09 34.86 9.38
CA LEU A 393 7.65 34.78 9.08
C LEU A 393 7.32 34.01 7.80
#